data_AF-A0A1D2WH01-F1
#
_entry.id   AF-A0A1D2WH01-F1
#
_cell.length_a   1.000
_cell.length_b   1.000
_cell.length_c   1.000
_cell.angle_alpha   90.00
_cell.angle_beta   90.00
_cell.angle_gamma   90.00
#
_symmetry.space_group_name_H-M   'P 1'
#
loop_
_entity.id
_entity.type
_entity.pdbx_description
1 polymer ?
#
loop_
_entity_poly.entity_id
_entity_poly.type
_entity_poly.pdbx_seq_one_letter_code
_entity_poly.pdbx_strand_id
1 'polypeptide(L)'
;MRDYVVMDLENPNFRQNSICAIGVMLIRNNNVVERKYSLINPEDTFDNINIQITKIAPHMIKQSPTLPEYWSEISSWLSNNVIVGHNITYDLRVLTKSLQRYDLEVPEFNYCCTLTQSRKNLDLPSYKLENIAKKLHIIYNPHNAIEDARAAYELFEYINRHNPIGTNQVKQYKYKPKTESYDPKLSTNINNLYGMVQVLIYNQSSTQKQLNLLNSWLQENMKYNHYPLFDDITKKITSIVDKGCVNGEDKEKLATIESVNQSNIYKPNTLKTQVLQGIIKIITADNKITHEELKYLDSWLDQNKSLKGTYPYDKIVEITTSLLKKNTVGENEYINVSKMFLELLSPIKTTVESLDLEGKTYCLTGDFKHGNKAKIVSILEKRGLIKKNCVSYKLDYLFVGDYGSPAWKYGNIGGKIVKAQQIIDKGAKIKIISEKNLFNELGIE
;
A
#
# COMPACT_ATOMS: atom_id res chain seq x y z
N MET A 1 14.26 -38.39 -6.47
CA MET A 1 14.26 -37.79 -7.83
C MET A 1 15.68 -37.83 -8.37
N ARG A 2 15.93 -38.16 -9.64
CA ARG A 2 17.29 -38.33 -10.19
C ARG A 2 17.61 -37.50 -11.44
N ASP A 3 16.57 -37.16 -12.21
CA ASP A 3 16.65 -36.33 -13.39
C ASP A 3 15.82 -35.08 -13.14
N TYR A 4 16.45 -33.91 -13.27
CA TYR A 4 15.84 -32.62 -13.01
C TYR A 4 16.69 -31.51 -13.65
N VAL A 5 16.20 -30.29 -13.58
CA VAL A 5 16.95 -29.09 -13.97
C VAL A 5 17.04 -28.18 -12.75
N VAL A 6 18.16 -27.51 -12.56
CA VAL A 6 18.34 -26.52 -11.50
C VAL A 6 18.44 -25.14 -12.13
N MET A 7 17.72 -24.16 -11.59
CA MET A 7 17.63 -22.82 -12.19
C MET A 7 17.66 -21.74 -11.11
N ASP A 8 18.26 -20.61 -11.48
CA ASP A 8 18.16 -19.32 -10.79
C ASP A 8 18.24 -18.20 -11.84
N LEU A 9 17.74 -16.99 -11.52
CA LEU A 9 17.74 -15.85 -12.43
C LEU A 9 17.90 -14.53 -11.69
N GLU A 10 18.28 -13.49 -12.45
CA GLU A 10 18.38 -12.12 -11.95
C GLU A 10 17.47 -11.19 -12.74
N ASN A 11 16.85 -10.22 -12.06
CA ASN A 11 15.98 -9.22 -12.69
C ASN A 11 16.54 -7.78 -12.57
N PRO A 12 16.38 -6.92 -13.59
CA PRO A 12 17.04 -5.62 -13.64
C PRO A 12 16.36 -4.55 -12.78
N ASN A 13 15.08 -4.71 -12.41
CA ASN A 13 14.30 -3.69 -11.71
C ASN A 13 13.15 -4.28 -10.86
N PHE A 14 12.47 -3.44 -10.08
CA PHE A 14 11.41 -3.84 -9.14
C PHE A 14 10.14 -4.41 -9.81
N ARG A 15 9.90 -4.18 -11.11
CA ARG A 15 8.67 -4.61 -11.80
C ARG A 15 8.59 -6.13 -11.95
N GLN A 16 9.73 -6.81 -11.93
CA GLN A 16 9.82 -8.28 -11.93
C GLN A 16 9.12 -8.90 -13.16
N ASN A 17 9.20 -8.24 -14.31
CA ASN A 17 8.64 -8.67 -15.59
C ASN A 17 9.68 -8.69 -16.73
N SER A 18 10.96 -8.75 -16.36
CA SER A 18 12.11 -8.90 -17.24
C SER A 18 13.25 -9.59 -16.47
N ILE A 19 14.18 -10.22 -17.20
CA ILE A 19 15.37 -10.88 -16.63
C ILE A 19 16.64 -10.31 -17.28
N CYS A 20 17.73 -10.21 -16.51
CA CYS A 20 19.03 -9.75 -17.00
C CYS A 20 20.14 -10.82 -16.90
N ALA A 21 19.88 -11.93 -16.21
CA ALA A 21 20.70 -13.15 -16.29
C ALA A 21 19.86 -14.38 -15.95
N ILE A 22 20.27 -15.54 -16.46
CA ILE A 22 19.69 -16.84 -16.09
C ILE A 22 20.79 -17.91 -16.09
N GLY A 23 20.76 -18.76 -15.06
CA GLY A 23 21.64 -19.91 -14.92
C GLY A 23 20.80 -21.19 -14.86
N VAL A 24 21.13 -22.18 -15.70
CA VAL A 24 20.41 -23.44 -15.80
C VAL A 24 21.40 -24.60 -15.81
N MET A 25 21.16 -25.62 -14.98
CA MET A 25 21.97 -26.84 -14.93
C MET A 25 21.08 -28.04 -15.20
N LEU A 26 21.47 -28.88 -16.17
CA LEU A 26 20.77 -30.14 -16.44
C LEU A 26 21.40 -31.26 -15.62
N ILE A 27 20.56 -31.99 -14.87
CA ILE A 27 20.99 -33.09 -14.02
C ILE A 27 20.40 -34.39 -14.55
N ARG A 28 21.24 -35.40 -14.72
CA ARG A 28 20.83 -36.77 -15.05
C ARG A 28 21.51 -37.75 -14.11
N ASN A 29 20.75 -38.69 -13.56
CA ASN A 29 21.26 -39.67 -12.60
C ASN A 29 22.08 -39.01 -11.47
N ASN A 30 21.60 -37.89 -10.92
CA ASN A 30 22.26 -37.08 -9.90
C ASN A 30 23.63 -36.47 -10.31
N ASN A 31 23.96 -36.45 -11.61
CA ASN A 31 25.18 -35.82 -12.12
C ASN A 31 24.83 -34.62 -12.99
N VAL A 32 25.61 -33.56 -12.88
CA VAL A 32 25.50 -32.40 -13.78
C VAL A 32 25.99 -32.82 -15.16
N VAL A 33 25.08 -32.84 -16.14
CA VAL A 33 25.43 -33.19 -17.53
C VAL A 33 25.73 -31.97 -18.36
N GLU A 34 25.10 -30.83 -18.06
CA GLU A 34 25.29 -29.60 -18.81
C GLU A 34 24.99 -28.37 -17.94
N ARG A 35 25.64 -27.25 -18.27
CA ARG A 35 25.44 -25.95 -17.63
C ARG A 35 25.28 -24.90 -18.72
N LYS A 36 24.24 -24.09 -18.62
CA LYS A 36 23.99 -22.94 -19.47
C LYS A 36 23.87 -21.70 -18.60
N TYR A 37 24.54 -20.63 -19.02
CA TYR A 37 24.45 -19.32 -18.40
C TYR A 37 24.41 -18.27 -19.50
N SER A 38 23.55 -17.28 -19.36
CA SER A 38 23.52 -16.14 -20.25
C SER A 38 23.17 -14.87 -19.49
N LEU A 39 23.90 -13.80 -19.80
CA LEU A 39 23.37 -12.45 -19.62
C LEU A 39 22.27 -12.26 -20.65
N ILE A 40 21.19 -11.59 -20.25
CA ILE A 40 20.03 -11.34 -21.11
C ILE A 40 19.87 -9.84 -21.25
N ASN A 41 19.65 -9.36 -22.48
CA ASN A 41 19.19 -8.01 -22.70
C ASN A 41 17.69 -7.94 -22.37
N PRO A 42 17.27 -7.28 -21.27
CA PRO A 42 15.89 -7.25 -20.85
C PRO A 42 15.03 -6.28 -21.67
N GLU A 43 15.66 -5.47 -22.54
CA GLU A 43 15.04 -4.31 -23.21
C GLU A 43 14.28 -3.43 -22.21
N ASP A 44 14.88 -3.21 -21.03
CA ASP A 44 14.24 -2.61 -19.87
C ASP A 44 15.21 -1.76 -19.05
N THR A 45 14.67 -0.91 -18.17
CA THR A 45 15.49 -0.09 -17.27
C THR A 45 16.10 -0.91 -16.14
N PHE A 46 17.25 -0.45 -15.62
CA PHE A 46 17.88 -1.04 -14.45
C PHE A 46 17.74 -0.11 -13.24
N ASP A 47 17.32 -0.67 -12.11
CA ASP A 47 17.30 0.06 -10.84
C ASP A 47 18.66 -0.05 -10.15
N ASN A 48 19.11 1.04 -9.51
CA ASN A 48 20.39 1.08 -8.82
C ASN A 48 20.53 -0.03 -7.76
N ILE A 49 19.46 -0.37 -7.05
CA ILE A 49 19.46 -1.43 -6.03
C ILE A 49 19.73 -2.80 -6.67
N ASN A 50 19.10 -3.10 -7.81
CA ASN A 50 19.31 -4.35 -8.53
C ASN A 50 20.75 -4.44 -9.05
N ILE A 51 21.29 -3.38 -9.65
CA ILE A 51 22.70 -3.32 -10.08
C ILE A 51 23.64 -3.58 -8.89
N GLN A 52 23.37 -2.98 -7.73
CA GLN A 52 24.21 -3.16 -6.55
C GLN A 52 24.20 -4.60 -6.03
N ILE A 53 23.08 -5.31 -6.16
CA ILE A 53 22.91 -6.69 -5.72
C ILE A 53 23.57 -7.65 -6.71
N THR A 54 23.17 -7.59 -7.99
CA THR A 54 23.54 -8.57 -9.03
C THR A 54 24.89 -8.27 -9.68
N LYS A 55 25.38 -7.03 -9.52
CA LYS A 55 26.56 -6.49 -10.22
C LYS A 55 26.43 -6.46 -11.74
N ILE A 56 25.21 -6.60 -12.28
CA ILE A 56 24.94 -6.53 -13.72
C ILE A 56 24.51 -5.10 -14.05
N ALA A 57 25.30 -4.40 -14.86
CA ALA A 57 25.03 -3.05 -15.32
C ALA A 57 24.52 -3.03 -16.77
N PRO A 58 23.74 -2.01 -17.20
CA PRO A 58 23.18 -1.93 -18.54
C PRO A 58 24.19 -2.09 -19.68
N HIS A 59 25.41 -1.55 -19.51
CA HIS A 59 26.46 -1.64 -20.54
C HIS A 59 26.98 -3.06 -20.75
N MET A 60 26.85 -3.96 -19.77
CA MET A 60 27.32 -5.36 -19.85
C MET A 60 26.41 -6.22 -20.73
N ILE A 61 25.13 -5.86 -20.86
CA ILE A 61 24.11 -6.68 -21.54
C ILE A 61 23.75 -6.18 -22.94
N LYS A 62 24.39 -5.10 -23.41
CA LYS A 62 24.02 -4.44 -24.67
C LYS A 62 24.13 -5.34 -25.91
N GLN A 63 25.05 -6.32 -25.87
CA GLN A 63 25.27 -7.30 -26.94
C GLN A 63 24.76 -8.70 -26.57
N SER A 64 24.12 -8.83 -25.41
CA SER A 64 23.53 -10.10 -24.96
C SER A 64 22.24 -10.39 -25.71
N PRO A 65 21.87 -11.68 -25.88
CA PRO A 65 20.60 -12.04 -26.48
C PRO A 65 19.43 -11.52 -25.64
N THR A 66 18.33 -11.21 -26.29
CA THR A 66 17.03 -10.99 -25.68
C THR A 66 16.45 -12.30 -25.12
N LEU A 67 15.42 -12.20 -24.29
CA LEU A 67 14.76 -13.41 -23.77
C LEU A 67 14.19 -14.30 -24.89
N PRO A 68 13.47 -13.80 -25.92
CA PRO A 68 12.97 -14.65 -27.00
C PRO A 68 14.06 -15.44 -27.73
N GLU A 69 15.20 -14.81 -27.99
CA GLU A 69 16.34 -15.46 -28.67
C GLU A 69 16.87 -16.62 -27.81
N TYR A 70 17.14 -16.36 -26.53
CA TYR A 70 17.71 -17.36 -25.62
C TYR A 70 16.70 -18.42 -25.16
N TRP A 71 15.41 -18.09 -25.10
CA TRP A 71 14.35 -18.99 -24.63
C TRP A 71 14.28 -20.26 -25.47
N SER A 72 14.53 -20.14 -26.78
CA SER A 72 14.60 -21.28 -27.71
C SER A 72 15.61 -22.35 -27.27
N GLU A 73 16.70 -21.96 -26.59
CA GLU A 73 17.77 -22.86 -26.17
C GLU A 73 17.52 -23.61 -24.86
N ILE A 74 16.66 -23.07 -23.98
CA ILE A 74 16.46 -23.58 -22.61
C ILE A 74 15.03 -24.03 -22.31
N SER A 75 14.05 -23.60 -23.11
CA SER A 75 12.63 -23.88 -22.89
C SER A 75 12.33 -25.36 -22.70
N SER A 76 12.88 -26.22 -23.57
CA SER A 76 12.69 -27.68 -23.52
C SER A 76 13.26 -28.32 -22.25
N TRP A 77 14.30 -27.76 -21.64
CA TRP A 77 14.82 -28.25 -20.38
C TRP A 77 13.89 -27.92 -19.23
N LEU A 78 13.35 -26.71 -19.21
CA LEU A 78 12.47 -26.24 -18.15
C LEU A 78 11.06 -26.85 -18.25
N SER A 79 10.54 -27.10 -19.45
CA SER A 79 9.21 -27.69 -19.65
C SER A 79 9.18 -29.21 -19.43
N ASN A 80 10.25 -29.93 -19.83
CA ASN A 80 10.25 -31.39 -19.78
C ASN A 80 10.82 -31.98 -18.48
N ASN A 81 11.28 -31.14 -17.54
CA ASN A 81 11.92 -31.59 -16.31
C ASN A 81 11.31 -30.92 -15.07
N VAL A 82 11.54 -31.50 -13.90
CA VAL A 82 11.28 -30.82 -12.63
C VAL A 82 12.34 -29.75 -12.42
N ILE A 83 11.91 -28.51 -12.18
CA ILE A 83 12.77 -27.36 -11.88
C ILE A 83 13.06 -27.31 -10.38
N VAL A 84 14.33 -27.39 -10.03
CA VAL A 84 14.83 -27.24 -8.66
C VAL A 84 15.46 -25.86 -8.53
N GLY A 85 15.23 -25.21 -7.40
CA GLY A 85 15.91 -23.94 -7.08
C GLY A 85 15.52 -23.44 -5.70
N HIS A 86 16.25 -22.42 -5.23
CA HIS A 86 16.01 -21.85 -3.91
C HIS A 86 14.98 -20.74 -3.99
N ASN A 87 13.87 -20.88 -3.26
CA ASN A 87 12.73 -19.95 -3.39
C ASN A 87 12.16 -19.85 -4.83
N ILE A 88 12.36 -20.90 -5.65
CA ILE A 88 12.12 -20.97 -7.11
C ILE A 88 10.77 -20.45 -7.61
N THR A 89 9.73 -20.39 -6.76
CA THR A 89 8.45 -19.76 -7.11
C THR A 89 8.56 -18.26 -7.41
N TYR A 90 9.58 -17.59 -6.87
CA TYR A 90 9.90 -16.21 -7.21
C TYR A 90 10.40 -16.12 -8.65
N ASP A 91 11.39 -16.93 -9.00
CA ASP A 91 12.02 -17.02 -10.31
C ASP A 91 11.02 -17.39 -11.39
N LEU A 92 10.22 -18.44 -11.17
CA LEU A 92 9.17 -18.85 -12.09
C LEU A 92 8.14 -17.74 -12.33
N ARG A 93 7.88 -16.88 -11.33
CA ARG A 93 7.01 -15.69 -11.50
C ARG A 93 7.64 -14.65 -12.41
N VAL A 94 8.92 -14.33 -12.20
CA VAL A 94 9.65 -13.37 -13.03
C VAL A 94 9.74 -13.90 -14.47
N LEU A 95 10.10 -15.17 -14.65
CA LEU A 95 10.17 -15.84 -15.95
C LEU A 95 8.82 -15.81 -16.66
N THR A 96 7.73 -16.21 -15.97
CA THR A 96 6.37 -16.17 -16.53
C THR A 96 6.00 -14.78 -17.03
N LYS A 97 6.21 -13.74 -16.19
CA LYS A 97 5.92 -12.35 -16.58
C LYS A 97 6.79 -11.87 -17.73
N SER A 98 8.03 -12.33 -17.78
CA SER A 98 8.97 -11.96 -18.85
C SER A 98 8.55 -12.60 -20.17
N LEU A 99 8.16 -13.88 -20.17
CA LEU A 99 7.61 -14.54 -21.36
C LEU A 99 6.32 -13.87 -21.84
N GLN A 100 5.41 -13.54 -20.92
CA GLN A 100 4.18 -12.80 -21.23
C GLN A 100 4.43 -11.42 -21.82
N ARG A 101 5.50 -10.73 -21.39
CA ARG A 101 5.88 -9.42 -21.94
C ARG A 101 6.27 -9.49 -23.42
N TYR A 102 6.77 -10.64 -23.87
CA TYR A 102 7.16 -10.93 -25.25
C TYR A 102 6.10 -11.71 -26.03
N ASP A 103 4.88 -11.85 -25.48
CA ASP A 103 3.81 -12.67 -26.07
C ASP A 103 4.22 -14.13 -26.35
N LEU A 104 5.17 -14.65 -25.57
CA LEU A 104 5.61 -16.05 -25.66
C LEU A 104 4.71 -16.97 -24.84
N GLU A 105 4.52 -18.19 -25.34
CA GLU A 105 3.80 -19.24 -24.61
C GLU A 105 4.52 -19.55 -23.29
N VAL A 106 3.75 -19.59 -22.20
CA VAL A 106 4.23 -19.99 -20.88
C VAL A 106 3.92 -21.46 -20.68
N PRO A 107 4.92 -22.36 -20.71
CA PRO A 107 4.67 -23.79 -20.54
C PRO A 107 4.30 -24.11 -19.08
N GLU A 108 3.72 -25.29 -18.88
CA GLU A 108 3.51 -25.80 -17.53
C GLU A 108 4.85 -26.17 -16.89
N PHE A 109 5.15 -25.53 -15.76
CA PHE A 109 6.36 -25.84 -15.00
C PHE A 109 6.04 -26.76 -13.82
N ASN A 110 6.85 -27.79 -13.63
CA ASN A 110 6.89 -28.59 -12.40
C ASN A 110 8.12 -28.20 -11.59
N TYR A 111 8.00 -28.04 -10.28
CA TYR A 111 9.12 -27.58 -9.46
C TYR A 111 9.25 -28.27 -8.11
N CYS A 112 10.46 -28.27 -7.58
CA CYS A 112 10.77 -28.60 -6.20
C CYS A 112 11.65 -27.51 -5.57
N CYS A 113 11.11 -26.82 -4.56
CA CYS A 113 11.75 -25.64 -3.95
C CYS A 113 12.68 -26.02 -2.79
N THR A 114 13.99 -25.75 -2.91
CA THR A 114 14.98 -26.11 -1.87
C THR A 114 14.78 -25.32 -0.58
N LEU A 115 14.21 -24.10 -0.62
CA LEU A 115 13.80 -23.37 0.59
C LEU A 115 12.71 -24.13 1.37
N THR A 116 11.71 -24.66 0.66
CA THR A 116 10.65 -25.46 1.28
C THR A 116 11.21 -26.75 1.85
N GLN A 117 12.11 -27.40 1.11
CA GLN A 117 12.76 -28.62 1.59
C GLN A 117 13.68 -28.34 2.78
N SER A 118 14.41 -27.23 2.79
CA SER A 118 15.28 -26.85 3.90
C SER A 118 14.49 -26.66 5.19
N ARG A 119 13.36 -25.94 5.13
CA ARG A 119 12.47 -25.74 6.30
C ARG A 119 11.86 -27.02 6.86
N LYS A 120 11.72 -28.05 6.04
CA LYS A 120 11.18 -29.35 6.45
C LYS A 120 12.24 -30.26 7.04
N ASN A 121 13.47 -30.16 6.56
CA ASN A 121 14.51 -31.18 6.79
C ASN A 121 15.69 -30.68 7.63
N LEU A 122 15.84 -29.38 7.79
CA LEU A 122 16.93 -28.75 8.51
C LEU A 122 16.36 -27.86 9.62
N ASP A 123 17.03 -27.82 10.76
CA ASP A 123 16.73 -26.88 11.83
C ASP A 123 17.79 -25.77 11.84
N LEU A 124 17.47 -24.63 11.22
CA LEU A 124 18.38 -23.50 11.06
C LEU A 124 17.72 -22.18 11.47
N PRO A 125 18.48 -21.23 12.05
CA PRO A 125 17.96 -19.91 12.43
C PRO A 125 17.60 -19.05 11.20
N SER A 126 18.15 -19.38 10.03
CA SER A 126 17.87 -18.70 8.78
C SER A 126 17.94 -19.66 7.61
N TYR A 127 16.99 -19.55 6.70
CA TYR A 127 16.90 -20.37 5.50
C TYR A 127 17.24 -19.60 4.22
N LYS A 128 17.91 -18.44 4.32
CA LYS A 128 18.48 -17.78 3.13
C LYS A 128 19.58 -18.67 2.55
N LEU A 129 19.66 -18.77 1.22
CA LEU A 129 20.65 -19.63 0.54
C LEU A 129 22.06 -19.38 1.04
N GLU A 130 22.51 -18.12 1.11
CA GLU A 130 23.82 -17.74 1.65
C GLU A 130 24.10 -18.29 3.06
N ASN A 131 23.10 -18.26 3.94
CA ASN A 131 23.25 -18.72 5.33
C ASN A 131 23.31 -20.25 5.41
N ILE A 132 22.53 -20.94 4.59
CA ILE A 132 22.58 -22.40 4.48
C ILE A 132 23.91 -22.82 3.86
N ALA A 133 24.33 -22.17 2.78
CA ALA A 133 25.59 -22.43 2.09
C ALA A 133 26.78 -22.29 3.04
N LYS A 134 26.83 -21.23 3.87
CA LYS A 134 27.84 -21.07 4.93
C LYS A 134 27.86 -22.24 5.92
N LYS A 135 26.69 -22.74 6.32
CA LYS A 135 26.58 -23.89 7.24
C LYS A 135 27.01 -25.21 6.62
N LEU A 136 26.80 -25.37 5.32
CA LEU A 136 27.17 -26.57 4.56
C LEU A 136 28.56 -26.46 3.91
N HIS A 137 29.31 -25.39 4.18
CA HIS A 137 30.61 -25.10 3.57
C HIS A 137 30.57 -25.04 2.03
N ILE A 138 29.44 -24.63 1.46
CA ILE A 138 29.26 -24.39 0.03
C ILE A 138 29.80 -22.99 -0.28
N ILE A 139 30.93 -22.91 -0.97
CA ILE A 139 31.55 -21.66 -1.41
C ILE A 139 31.00 -21.32 -2.77
N TYR A 140 30.44 -20.11 -2.93
CA TYR A 140 29.91 -19.62 -4.20
C TYR A 140 29.86 -18.09 -4.20
N ASN A 141 29.64 -17.47 -5.36
CA ASN A 141 29.43 -16.03 -5.48
C ASN A 141 27.92 -15.70 -5.46
N PRO A 142 27.37 -15.07 -4.40
CA PRO A 142 25.96 -14.73 -4.34
C PRO A 142 25.53 -13.72 -5.41
N HIS A 143 24.27 -13.83 -5.84
CA HIS A 143 23.66 -13.01 -6.89
C HIS A 143 24.30 -13.18 -8.26
N ASN A 144 24.82 -14.38 -8.51
CA ASN A 144 25.26 -14.84 -9.80
C ASN A 144 24.44 -16.08 -10.14
N ALA A 145 23.53 -15.96 -11.11
CA ALA A 145 22.50 -16.95 -11.36
C ALA A 145 23.02 -18.40 -11.53
N ILE A 146 24.17 -18.63 -12.18
CA ILE A 146 24.68 -20.00 -12.33
C ILE A 146 25.32 -20.53 -11.03
N GLU A 147 25.93 -19.65 -10.24
CA GLU A 147 26.50 -20.01 -8.94
C GLU A 147 25.42 -20.22 -7.87
N ASP A 148 24.36 -19.42 -7.87
CA ASP A 148 23.17 -19.63 -7.03
C ASP A 148 22.45 -20.94 -7.41
N ALA A 149 22.30 -21.23 -8.72
CA ALA A 149 21.79 -22.53 -9.19
C ALA A 149 22.68 -23.69 -8.70
N ARG A 150 24.01 -23.56 -8.78
CA ARG A 150 24.94 -24.58 -8.25
C ARG A 150 24.82 -24.76 -6.74
N ALA A 151 24.73 -23.69 -5.97
CA ALA A 151 24.54 -23.76 -4.53
C ALA A 151 23.19 -24.42 -4.17
N ALA A 152 22.14 -24.13 -4.92
CA ALA A 152 20.84 -24.78 -4.78
C ALA A 152 20.90 -26.28 -5.13
N TYR A 153 21.67 -26.67 -6.15
CA TYR A 153 21.95 -28.07 -6.49
C TYR A 153 22.63 -28.82 -5.33
N GLU A 154 23.71 -28.26 -4.79
CA GLU A 154 24.46 -28.89 -3.68
C GLU A 154 23.62 -29.01 -2.42
N LEU A 155 22.81 -27.99 -2.11
CA LEU A 155 21.83 -28.04 -1.04
C LEU A 155 20.77 -29.12 -1.28
N PHE A 156 20.24 -29.22 -2.50
CA PHE A 156 19.26 -30.23 -2.85
C PHE A 156 19.82 -31.64 -2.65
N GLU A 157 21.04 -31.90 -3.14
CA GLU A 157 21.71 -33.20 -2.99
C GLU A 157 22.12 -33.49 -1.55
N TYR A 158 22.49 -32.48 -0.77
CA TYR A 158 22.68 -32.63 0.67
C TYR A 158 21.40 -33.12 1.35
N ILE A 159 20.26 -32.45 1.11
CA ILE A 159 18.98 -32.85 1.69
C ILE A 159 18.59 -34.25 1.19
N ASN A 160 18.68 -34.50 -0.11
CA ASN A 160 18.29 -35.77 -0.74
C ASN A 160 19.07 -36.98 -0.20
N ARG A 161 20.36 -36.80 0.16
CA ARG A 161 21.16 -37.85 0.81
C ARG A 161 20.71 -38.18 2.24
N HIS A 162 20.22 -37.20 2.98
CA HIS A 162 19.81 -37.38 4.39
C HIS A 162 18.32 -37.71 4.54
N ASN A 163 17.48 -37.15 3.67
CA ASN A 163 16.06 -37.43 3.58
C ASN A 163 15.63 -37.43 2.10
N PRO A 164 15.54 -38.63 1.47
CA PRO A 164 15.25 -38.77 0.05
C PRO A 164 14.01 -37.99 -0.41
N ILE A 165 14.19 -37.12 -1.40
CA ILE A 165 13.12 -36.28 -1.94
C ILE A 165 12.38 -37.09 -3.03
N GLY A 166 11.19 -37.55 -2.68
CA GLY A 166 10.26 -38.23 -3.58
C GLY A 166 9.50 -37.30 -4.52
N THR A 167 8.83 -37.89 -5.50
CA THR A 167 7.97 -37.16 -6.47
C THR A 167 6.80 -36.44 -5.80
N ASN A 168 6.39 -36.87 -4.60
CA ASN A 168 5.36 -36.19 -3.78
C ASN A 168 5.74 -34.78 -3.32
N GLN A 169 7.01 -34.39 -3.43
CA GLN A 169 7.47 -33.02 -3.14
C GLN A 169 7.42 -32.10 -4.36
N VAL A 170 7.21 -32.65 -5.55
CA VAL A 170 7.07 -31.91 -6.80
C VAL A 170 5.71 -31.25 -6.83
N LYS A 171 5.68 -29.98 -7.21
CA LYS A 171 4.46 -29.19 -7.35
C LYS A 171 4.34 -28.67 -8.78
N GLN A 172 3.14 -28.67 -9.32
CA GLN A 172 2.84 -27.92 -10.53
C GLN A 172 2.81 -26.43 -10.18
N TYR A 173 3.58 -25.63 -10.89
CA TYR A 173 3.55 -24.19 -10.80
C TYR A 173 2.27 -23.67 -11.47
N LYS A 174 1.53 -22.83 -10.74
CA LYS A 174 0.38 -22.12 -11.29
C LYS A 174 0.63 -20.64 -11.09
N TYR A 175 0.90 -19.94 -12.19
CA TYR A 175 0.99 -18.50 -12.13
C TYR A 175 -0.37 -17.94 -11.74
N LYS A 176 -0.43 -17.35 -10.55
CA LYS A 176 -1.51 -16.47 -10.16
C LYS A 176 -0.96 -15.07 -10.29
N PRO A 177 -1.41 -14.24 -11.25
CA PRO A 177 -1.03 -12.85 -11.24
C PRO A 177 -1.36 -12.33 -9.84
N LYS A 178 -0.35 -11.79 -9.15
CA LYS A 178 -0.64 -10.90 -8.04
C LYS A 178 -1.46 -9.79 -8.70
N THR A 179 -2.76 -9.75 -8.41
CA THR A 179 -3.50 -8.49 -8.48
C THR A 179 -2.55 -7.45 -7.91
N GLU A 180 -2.22 -6.41 -8.67
CA GLU A 180 -1.44 -5.30 -8.14
C GLU A 180 -1.94 -5.03 -6.73
N SER A 181 -1.03 -4.90 -5.77
CA SER A 181 -1.39 -4.61 -4.39
C SER A 181 -2.26 -3.37 -4.40
N TYR A 182 -3.58 -3.57 -4.33
CA TYR A 182 -4.56 -2.50 -4.36
C TYR A 182 -4.13 -1.48 -3.33
N ASP A 183 -3.71 -0.29 -3.76
CA ASP A 183 -3.37 0.76 -2.81
C ASP A 183 -4.68 1.13 -2.10
N PRO A 184 -4.83 0.86 -0.79
CA PRO A 184 -6.05 1.18 -0.07
C PRO A 184 -6.40 2.68 -0.16
N LYS A 185 -5.40 3.54 -0.40
CA LYS A 185 -5.64 4.97 -0.61
C LYS A 185 -6.49 5.23 -1.86
N LEU A 186 -6.51 4.35 -2.86
CA LEU A 186 -7.29 4.52 -4.07
C LEU A 186 -8.80 4.59 -3.79
N SER A 187 -9.36 3.63 -3.03
CA SER A 187 -10.78 3.65 -2.58
C SER A 187 -11.09 4.99 -1.91
N THR A 188 -10.19 5.36 -1.00
CA THR A 188 -10.36 6.52 -0.14
C THR A 188 -10.36 7.81 -0.96
N ASN A 189 -9.43 7.93 -1.91
CA ASN A 189 -9.27 9.14 -2.71
C ASN A 189 -10.43 9.30 -3.70
N ILE A 190 -10.89 8.20 -4.32
CA ILE A 190 -12.06 8.21 -5.21
C ILE A 190 -13.33 8.58 -4.43
N ASN A 191 -13.57 7.97 -3.26
CA ASN A 191 -14.77 8.28 -2.46
C ASN A 191 -14.78 9.72 -1.92
N ASN A 192 -13.62 10.23 -1.50
CA ASN A 192 -13.50 11.65 -1.13
C ASN A 192 -13.80 12.56 -2.32
N LEU A 193 -13.22 12.30 -3.50
CA LEU A 193 -13.50 13.07 -4.71
C LEU A 193 -15.00 13.02 -5.05
N TYR A 194 -15.58 11.83 -5.04
CA TYR A 194 -16.99 11.63 -5.33
C TYR A 194 -17.86 12.51 -4.43
N GLY A 195 -17.65 12.48 -3.11
CA GLY A 195 -18.37 13.34 -2.18
C GLY A 195 -18.22 14.82 -2.48
N MET A 196 -17.01 15.27 -2.83
CA MET A 196 -16.77 16.67 -3.23
C MET A 196 -17.53 17.04 -4.50
N VAL A 197 -17.46 16.18 -5.51
CA VAL A 197 -18.04 16.38 -6.84
C VAL A 197 -19.57 16.42 -6.79
N GLN A 198 -20.21 15.57 -5.97
CA GLN A 198 -21.67 15.57 -5.88
C GLN A 198 -22.24 16.88 -5.34
N VAL A 199 -21.53 17.55 -4.42
CA VAL A 199 -21.91 18.89 -3.96
C VAL A 199 -21.77 19.92 -5.08
N LEU A 200 -20.69 19.87 -5.86
CA LEU A 200 -20.47 20.78 -6.99
C LEU A 200 -21.53 20.61 -8.09
N ILE A 201 -21.98 19.38 -8.32
CA ILE A 201 -23.09 19.10 -9.23
C ILE A 201 -24.39 19.72 -8.70
N TYR A 202 -24.66 19.57 -7.40
CA TYR A 202 -25.85 20.11 -6.74
C TYR A 202 -25.88 21.64 -6.72
N ASN A 203 -24.77 22.29 -6.39
CA ASN A 203 -24.67 23.75 -6.26
C ASN A 203 -24.86 24.46 -7.60
N GLN A 204 -25.45 25.67 -7.60
CA GLN A 204 -25.61 26.47 -8.82
C GLN A 204 -24.28 26.96 -9.39
N SER A 205 -23.32 27.28 -8.51
CA SER A 205 -21.98 27.74 -8.88
C SER A 205 -20.92 27.17 -7.93
N SER A 206 -19.68 27.12 -8.40
CA SER A 206 -18.50 26.72 -7.63
C SER A 206 -17.67 27.94 -7.23
N THR A 207 -17.04 27.91 -6.07
CA THR A 207 -16.08 28.96 -5.64
C THR A 207 -14.64 28.63 -6.05
N GLN A 208 -13.76 29.63 -6.09
CA GLN A 208 -12.34 29.40 -6.37
C GLN A 208 -11.68 28.51 -5.29
N LYS A 209 -12.09 28.61 -4.02
CA LYS A 209 -11.55 27.76 -2.95
C LYS A 209 -11.96 26.30 -3.13
N GLN A 210 -13.19 26.04 -3.58
CA GLN A 210 -13.64 24.70 -3.94
C GLN A 210 -12.85 24.12 -5.12
N LEU A 211 -12.58 24.91 -6.15
CA LEU A 211 -11.74 24.49 -7.28
C LEU A 211 -10.28 24.25 -6.88
N ASN A 212 -9.74 25.05 -5.97
CA ASN A 212 -8.40 24.84 -5.42
C ASN A 212 -8.30 23.51 -4.65
N LEU A 213 -9.37 23.07 -3.98
CA LEU A 213 -9.41 21.74 -3.35
C LEU A 213 -9.41 20.62 -4.39
N LEU A 214 -10.14 20.76 -5.50
CA LEU A 214 -10.08 19.80 -6.61
C LEU A 214 -8.67 19.74 -7.22
N ASN A 215 -8.03 20.89 -7.42
CA ASN A 215 -6.65 20.93 -7.92
C ASN A 215 -5.68 20.27 -6.93
N SER A 216 -5.83 20.55 -5.62
CA SER A 216 -5.01 19.90 -4.59
C SER A 216 -5.17 18.37 -4.63
N TRP A 217 -6.41 17.90 -4.78
CA TRP A 217 -6.69 16.49 -4.97
C TRP A 217 -6.00 15.93 -6.23
N LEU A 218 -6.07 16.61 -7.37
CA LEU A 218 -5.37 16.20 -8.59
C LEU A 218 -3.87 16.00 -8.33
N GLN A 219 -3.21 17.02 -7.78
CA GLN A 219 -1.76 17.02 -7.55
C GLN A 219 -1.33 15.86 -6.62
N GLU A 220 -2.09 15.60 -5.55
CA GLU A 220 -1.80 14.51 -4.60
C GLU A 220 -1.98 13.11 -5.22
N ASN A 221 -2.69 13.03 -6.34
CA ASN A 221 -3.12 11.77 -6.93
C ASN A 221 -2.53 11.47 -8.32
N MET A 222 -1.72 12.37 -8.91
CA MET A 222 -1.11 12.17 -10.24
C MET A 222 -0.30 10.86 -10.36
N LYS A 223 0.24 10.36 -9.25
CA LYS A 223 0.96 9.08 -9.18
C LYS A 223 0.11 7.84 -9.53
N TYR A 224 -1.21 7.99 -9.61
CA TYR A 224 -2.14 6.93 -10.00
C TYR A 224 -2.55 7.00 -11.47
N ASN A 225 -2.05 7.96 -12.25
CA ASN A 225 -2.44 8.17 -13.65
C ASN A 225 -2.06 7.00 -14.58
N HIS A 226 -1.23 6.06 -14.15
CA HIS A 226 -1.01 4.82 -14.89
C HIS A 226 -2.24 3.89 -14.89
N TYR A 227 -3.21 4.11 -14.00
CA TYR A 227 -4.50 3.42 -14.03
C TYR A 227 -5.47 4.11 -14.99
N PRO A 228 -6.02 3.43 -16.01
CA PRO A 228 -6.89 4.05 -17.02
C PRO A 228 -8.11 4.77 -16.45
N LEU A 229 -8.78 4.18 -15.44
CA LEU A 229 -9.91 4.82 -14.75
C LEU A 229 -9.49 6.12 -14.05
N PHE A 230 -8.28 6.15 -13.51
CA PHE A 230 -7.77 7.31 -12.77
C PHE A 230 -7.29 8.40 -13.73
N ASP A 231 -6.67 8.02 -14.83
CA ASP A 231 -6.32 8.92 -15.94
C ASP A 231 -7.56 9.62 -16.51
N ASP A 232 -8.65 8.89 -16.76
CA ASP A 232 -9.93 9.47 -17.19
C ASP A 232 -10.50 10.47 -16.17
N ILE A 233 -10.53 10.09 -14.88
CA ILE A 233 -10.98 10.99 -13.80
C ILE A 233 -10.12 12.26 -13.75
N THR A 234 -8.79 12.12 -13.77
CA THR A 234 -7.90 13.28 -13.68
C THR A 234 -8.04 14.21 -14.88
N LYS A 235 -8.16 13.70 -16.10
CA LYS A 235 -8.45 14.51 -17.30
C LYS A 235 -9.74 15.32 -17.16
N LYS A 236 -10.82 14.70 -16.65
CA LYS A 236 -12.10 15.38 -16.41
C LYS A 236 -11.93 16.53 -15.41
N ILE A 237 -11.31 16.27 -14.26
CA ILE A 237 -11.11 17.31 -13.22
C ILE A 237 -10.17 18.41 -13.70
N THR A 238 -9.09 18.09 -14.43
CA THR A 238 -8.14 19.08 -14.97
C THR A 238 -8.85 20.08 -15.86
N SER A 239 -9.70 19.61 -16.79
CA SER A 239 -10.44 20.51 -17.69
C SER A 239 -11.32 21.54 -16.96
N ILE A 240 -11.87 21.15 -15.81
CA ILE A 240 -12.73 21.99 -14.97
C ILE A 240 -11.92 22.98 -14.14
N VAL A 241 -10.80 22.51 -13.57
CA VAL A 241 -9.88 23.35 -12.79
C VAL A 241 -9.26 24.43 -13.67
N ASP A 242 -8.81 24.08 -14.88
CA ASP A 242 -8.18 25.02 -15.82
C ASP A 242 -9.16 26.12 -16.28
N LYS A 243 -10.45 25.78 -16.38
CA LYS A 243 -11.52 26.70 -16.74
C LYS A 243 -11.88 27.68 -15.61
N GLY A 244 -11.64 27.30 -14.36
CA GLY A 244 -11.93 28.15 -13.19
C GLY A 244 -13.41 28.26 -12.82
N CYS A 245 -14.31 27.47 -13.43
CA CYS A 245 -15.72 27.39 -13.06
C CYS A 245 -16.35 26.05 -13.47
N VAL A 246 -17.43 25.65 -12.78
CA VAL A 246 -18.25 24.47 -13.12
C VAL A 246 -19.55 24.91 -13.79
N ASN A 247 -19.73 24.61 -15.08
CA ASN A 247 -20.97 24.86 -15.81
C ASN A 247 -21.83 23.58 -15.99
N GLY A 248 -22.95 23.66 -16.71
CA GLY A 248 -23.85 22.51 -16.94
C GLY A 248 -23.17 21.31 -17.61
N GLU A 249 -22.38 21.52 -18.66
CA GLU A 249 -21.64 20.45 -19.35
C GLU A 249 -20.59 19.81 -18.42
N ASP A 250 -19.92 20.62 -17.60
CA ASP A 250 -18.95 20.14 -16.62
C ASP A 250 -19.64 19.25 -15.57
N LYS A 251 -20.87 19.61 -15.15
CA LYS A 251 -21.67 18.78 -14.24
C LYS A 251 -22.02 17.42 -14.84
N GLU A 252 -22.35 17.36 -16.12
CA GLU A 252 -22.61 16.09 -16.82
C GLU A 252 -21.35 15.21 -16.84
N LYS A 253 -20.18 15.80 -17.14
CA LYS A 253 -18.88 15.08 -17.08
C LYS A 253 -18.60 14.56 -15.68
N LEU A 254 -18.78 15.41 -14.67
CA LEU A 254 -18.60 15.07 -13.27
C LEU A 254 -19.54 13.98 -12.77
N ALA A 255 -20.78 13.95 -13.27
CA ALA A 255 -21.78 12.95 -12.91
C ALA A 255 -21.37 11.52 -13.31
N THR A 256 -20.45 11.36 -14.26
CA THR A 256 -19.90 10.05 -14.66
C THR A 256 -18.90 9.47 -13.65
N ILE A 257 -18.45 10.24 -12.66
CA ILE A 257 -17.53 9.77 -11.63
C ILE A 257 -18.33 8.95 -10.62
N GLU A 258 -17.99 7.68 -10.47
CA GLU A 258 -18.63 6.77 -9.53
C GLU A 258 -17.84 6.64 -8.21
N SER A 259 -18.57 6.33 -7.13
CA SER A 259 -17.98 5.97 -5.86
C SER A 259 -17.57 4.49 -5.82
N VAL A 260 -16.55 4.19 -5.03
CA VAL A 260 -16.18 2.81 -4.70
C VAL A 260 -17.12 2.31 -3.60
N ASN A 261 -18.07 1.46 -3.99
CA ASN A 261 -19.10 0.89 -3.12
C ASN A 261 -18.76 -0.50 -2.55
N GLN A 262 -17.73 -1.16 -3.08
CA GLN A 262 -17.23 -2.47 -2.64
C GLN A 262 -15.71 -2.48 -2.53
N SER A 263 -15.18 -3.11 -1.48
CA SER A 263 -13.74 -3.20 -1.24
C SER A 263 -13.41 -4.47 -0.45
N ASN A 264 -12.29 -5.11 -0.80
CA ASN A 264 -11.73 -6.23 -0.03
C ASN A 264 -11.01 -5.76 1.25
N ILE A 265 -10.81 -4.45 1.41
CA ILE A 265 -10.07 -3.85 2.52
C ILE A 265 -11.00 -3.09 3.47
N TYR A 266 -11.90 -2.28 2.91
CA TYR A 266 -12.79 -1.44 3.70
C TYR A 266 -14.19 -2.02 3.80
N LYS A 267 -14.76 -1.92 5.01
CA LYS A 267 -16.17 -2.25 5.24
C LYS A 267 -17.08 -1.22 4.55
N PRO A 268 -18.33 -1.57 4.19
CA PRO A 268 -19.27 -0.65 3.55
C PRO A 268 -19.44 0.70 4.26
N ASN A 269 -19.57 0.68 5.60
CA ASN A 269 -19.67 1.92 6.38
C ASN A 269 -18.43 2.79 6.27
N THR A 270 -17.24 2.20 6.18
CA THR A 270 -15.99 2.96 5.98
C THR A 270 -15.98 3.66 4.62
N LEU A 271 -16.43 2.99 3.56
CA LEU A 271 -16.54 3.58 2.22
C LEU A 271 -17.51 4.78 2.22
N LYS A 272 -18.68 4.63 2.84
CA LYS A 272 -19.66 5.72 3.00
C LYS A 272 -19.11 6.88 3.84
N THR A 273 -18.37 6.61 4.91
CA THR A 273 -17.71 7.66 5.70
C THR A 273 -16.69 8.45 4.89
N GLN A 274 -15.96 7.82 3.95
CA GLN A 274 -15.03 8.52 3.06
C GLN A 274 -15.76 9.49 2.12
N VAL A 275 -16.95 9.11 1.64
CA VAL A 275 -17.82 10.01 0.86
C VAL A 275 -18.27 11.20 1.71
N LEU A 276 -18.74 10.95 2.93
CA LEU A 276 -19.11 12.01 3.87
C LEU A 276 -17.97 12.99 4.12
N GLN A 277 -16.73 12.49 4.29
CA GLN A 277 -15.55 13.35 4.44
C GLN A 277 -15.31 14.25 3.22
N GLY A 278 -15.51 13.72 2.01
CA GLY A 278 -15.49 14.51 0.77
C GLY A 278 -16.52 15.64 0.76
N ILE A 279 -17.76 15.34 1.13
CA ILE A 279 -18.85 16.32 1.24
C ILE A 279 -18.49 17.41 2.25
N ILE A 280 -18.05 17.04 3.45
CA ILE A 280 -17.70 18.02 4.48
C ILE A 280 -16.51 18.90 4.05
N LYS A 281 -15.50 18.33 3.38
CA LYS A 281 -14.34 19.10 2.88
C LYS A 281 -14.76 20.19 1.91
N ILE A 282 -15.63 19.88 0.95
CA ILE A 282 -15.97 20.84 -0.11
C ILE A 282 -16.90 21.94 0.40
N ILE A 283 -17.87 21.63 1.26
CA ILE A 283 -18.78 22.64 1.83
C ILE A 283 -18.09 23.56 2.83
N THR A 284 -16.98 23.10 3.44
CA THR A 284 -16.18 23.92 4.38
C THR A 284 -15.04 24.66 3.70
N ALA A 285 -14.83 24.47 2.39
CA ALA A 285 -13.74 25.09 1.62
C ALA A 285 -13.67 26.61 1.80
N ASP A 286 -14.85 27.25 1.86
CA ASP A 286 -14.96 28.70 1.95
C ASP A 286 -14.89 29.26 3.38
N ASN A 287 -14.76 28.39 4.40
CA ASN A 287 -14.94 28.69 5.83
C ASN A 287 -16.35 29.22 6.18
N LYS A 288 -17.31 29.05 5.27
CA LYS A 288 -18.73 29.40 5.44
C LYS A 288 -19.53 28.42 4.60
N ILE A 289 -20.44 27.69 5.24
CA ILE A 289 -21.35 26.76 4.56
C ILE A 289 -22.58 27.53 4.10
N THR A 290 -23.09 27.24 2.91
CA THR A 290 -24.36 27.81 2.43
C THR A 290 -25.56 26.99 2.91
N HIS A 291 -26.75 27.60 2.92
CA HIS A 291 -27.98 26.89 3.28
C HIS A 291 -28.26 25.70 2.34
N GLU A 292 -27.97 25.84 1.04
CA GLU A 292 -28.18 24.79 0.06
C GLU A 292 -27.20 23.62 0.22
N GLU A 293 -25.93 23.90 0.53
CA GLU A 293 -24.95 22.85 0.87
C GLU A 293 -25.36 22.09 2.14
N LEU A 294 -25.92 22.79 3.12
CA LEU A 294 -26.39 22.17 4.36
C LEU A 294 -27.62 21.28 4.12
N LYS A 295 -28.55 21.71 3.25
CA LYS A 295 -29.68 20.87 2.80
C LYS A 295 -29.23 19.64 2.02
N TYR A 296 -28.25 19.81 1.13
CA TYR A 296 -27.67 18.67 0.42
C TYR A 296 -27.07 17.66 1.40
N LEU A 297 -26.28 18.14 2.37
CA LEU A 297 -25.71 17.31 3.41
C LEU A 297 -26.80 16.60 4.24
N ASP A 298 -27.85 17.30 4.66
CA ASP A 298 -28.97 16.71 5.42
C ASP A 298 -29.66 15.57 4.65
N SER A 299 -29.97 15.80 3.37
CA SER A 299 -30.53 14.78 2.48
C SER A 299 -29.59 13.57 2.34
N TRP A 300 -28.30 13.81 2.15
CA TRP A 300 -27.30 12.73 2.07
C TRP A 300 -27.21 11.94 3.37
N LEU A 301 -27.26 12.61 4.52
CA LEU A 301 -27.25 11.96 5.84
C LEU A 301 -28.49 11.09 6.03
N ASP A 302 -29.69 11.58 5.67
CA ASP A 302 -30.94 10.82 5.78
C ASP A 302 -30.91 9.51 4.96
N GLN A 303 -30.33 9.56 3.76
CA GLN A 303 -30.13 8.39 2.89
C GLN A 303 -29.07 7.40 3.41
N ASN A 304 -28.23 7.83 4.36
CA ASN A 304 -27.08 7.06 4.86
C ASN A 304 -27.16 6.72 6.35
N LYS A 305 -28.38 6.55 6.89
CA LYS A 305 -28.67 6.11 8.28
C LYS A 305 -27.91 4.87 8.75
N SER A 306 -27.43 4.02 7.84
CA SER A 306 -26.55 2.88 8.15
C SER A 306 -25.25 3.29 8.86
N LEU A 307 -24.86 4.57 8.79
CA LEU A 307 -23.69 5.12 9.46
C LEU A 307 -23.91 5.46 10.94
N LYS A 308 -25.14 5.38 11.47
CA LYS A 308 -25.44 5.66 12.88
C LYS A 308 -24.50 4.90 13.82
N GLY A 309 -23.94 5.58 14.82
CA GLY A 309 -22.93 5.05 15.74
C GLY A 309 -21.49 5.15 15.22
N THR A 310 -21.28 5.67 14.00
CA THR A 310 -19.96 5.85 13.39
C THR A 310 -19.53 7.30 13.52
N TYR A 311 -18.33 7.55 14.04
CA TYR A 311 -17.77 8.91 14.04
C TYR A 311 -17.28 9.30 12.63
N PRO A 312 -17.50 10.55 12.14
CA PRO A 312 -18.19 11.67 12.79
C PRO A 312 -19.69 11.80 12.49
N TYR A 313 -20.33 10.79 11.87
CA TYR A 313 -21.70 10.88 11.34
C TYR A 313 -22.73 11.41 12.35
N ASP A 314 -22.81 10.84 13.55
CA ASP A 314 -23.85 11.23 14.52
C ASP A 314 -23.71 12.72 14.94
N LYS A 315 -22.47 13.21 15.06
CA LYS A 315 -22.20 14.62 15.39
C LYS A 315 -22.55 15.56 14.26
N ILE A 316 -22.29 15.16 13.02
CA ILE A 316 -22.68 15.93 11.85
C ILE A 316 -24.20 16.01 11.77
N VAL A 317 -24.93 14.91 11.98
CA VAL A 317 -26.41 14.93 12.02
C VAL A 317 -26.90 15.87 13.12
N GLU A 318 -26.37 15.78 14.33
CA GLU A 318 -26.73 16.66 15.46
C GLU A 318 -26.60 18.14 15.08
N ILE A 319 -25.44 18.54 14.56
CA ILE A 319 -25.16 19.92 14.16
C ILE A 319 -26.07 20.37 13.01
N THR A 320 -26.14 19.59 11.93
CA THR A 320 -26.94 19.89 10.73
C THR A 320 -28.42 20.08 11.09
N THR A 321 -29.01 19.11 11.78
CA THR A 321 -30.42 19.17 12.19
C THR A 321 -30.69 20.32 13.15
N SER A 322 -29.77 20.64 14.07
CA SER A 322 -29.93 21.76 15.00
C SER A 322 -30.00 23.11 14.29
N LEU A 323 -29.24 23.29 13.21
CA LEU A 323 -29.21 24.54 12.46
C LEU A 323 -30.43 24.66 11.54
N LEU A 324 -30.79 23.58 10.83
CA LEU A 324 -31.94 23.57 9.90
C LEU A 324 -33.30 23.72 10.61
N LYS A 325 -33.40 23.39 11.90
CA LYS A 325 -34.62 23.61 12.70
C LYS A 325 -34.83 25.06 13.15
N LYS A 326 -33.84 25.93 13.01
CA LYS A 326 -33.98 27.34 13.41
C LYS A 326 -34.79 28.11 12.37
N ASN A 327 -35.77 28.88 12.83
CA ASN A 327 -36.61 29.72 11.96
C ASN A 327 -35.82 30.83 11.25
N THR A 328 -34.75 31.31 11.88
CA THR A 328 -33.84 32.32 11.34
C THR A 328 -32.41 31.91 11.68
N VAL A 329 -31.54 31.88 10.67
CA VAL A 329 -30.13 31.54 10.81
C VAL A 329 -29.28 32.69 10.30
N GLY A 330 -28.45 33.26 11.16
CA GLY A 330 -27.53 34.34 10.80
C GLY A 330 -26.27 33.82 10.10
N GLU A 331 -25.57 34.69 9.36
CA GLU A 331 -24.34 34.31 8.65
C GLU A 331 -23.25 33.75 9.59
N ASN A 332 -23.14 34.30 10.80
CA ASN A 332 -22.17 33.85 11.80
C ASN A 332 -22.40 32.39 12.22
N GLU A 333 -23.65 31.91 12.17
CA GLU A 333 -23.94 30.53 12.55
C GLU A 333 -23.45 29.54 11.49
N TYR A 334 -23.57 29.89 10.21
CA TYR A 334 -23.00 29.10 9.11
C TYR A 334 -21.47 29.04 9.14
N ILE A 335 -20.81 30.14 9.52
CA ILE A 335 -19.36 30.17 9.77
C ILE A 335 -18.99 29.27 10.95
N ASN A 336 -19.75 29.35 12.05
CA ASN A 336 -19.52 28.51 13.23
C ASN A 336 -19.68 27.02 12.91
N VAL A 337 -20.73 26.64 12.18
CA VAL A 337 -20.92 25.24 11.74
C VAL A 337 -19.79 24.78 10.83
N SER A 338 -19.33 25.64 9.91
CA SER A 338 -18.15 25.35 9.07
C SER A 338 -16.92 25.03 9.92
N LYS A 339 -16.65 25.85 10.95
CA LYS A 339 -15.57 25.63 11.90
C LYS A 339 -15.72 24.31 12.67
N MET A 340 -16.92 24.02 13.20
CA MET A 340 -17.19 22.77 13.92
C MET A 340 -16.96 21.54 13.04
N PHE A 341 -17.36 21.59 11.77
CA PHE A 341 -17.11 20.51 10.81
C PHE A 341 -15.63 20.31 10.49
N LEU A 342 -14.87 21.40 10.32
CA LEU A 342 -13.41 21.32 10.14
C LEU A 342 -12.72 20.69 11.35
N GLU A 343 -13.16 21.03 12.57
CA GLU A 343 -12.67 20.43 13.81
C GLU A 343 -12.98 18.92 13.86
N LEU A 344 -14.16 18.48 13.42
CA LEU A 344 -14.51 17.06 13.35
C LEU A 344 -13.65 16.26 12.36
N LEU A 345 -13.23 16.88 11.25
CA LEU A 345 -12.32 16.27 10.27
C LEU A 345 -10.85 16.26 10.72
N SER A 346 -10.49 17.11 11.69
CA SER A 346 -9.13 17.27 12.21
C SER A 346 -9.09 17.09 13.74
N PRO A 347 -9.35 15.88 14.27
CA PRO A 347 -9.48 15.66 15.72
C PRO A 347 -8.15 15.79 16.48
N ILE A 348 -7.02 15.96 15.79
CA ILE A 348 -5.69 16.10 16.39
C ILE A 348 -5.52 17.56 16.80
N LYS A 349 -5.51 17.83 18.10
CA LYS A 349 -5.25 19.18 18.61
C LYS A 349 -3.78 19.55 18.38
N THR A 350 -3.55 20.57 17.56
CA THR A 350 -2.22 21.12 17.26
C THR A 350 -1.68 22.03 18.36
N THR A 351 -2.51 22.42 19.33
CA THR A 351 -2.09 23.16 20.53
C THR A 351 -2.61 22.45 21.76
N VAL A 352 -1.72 22.13 22.70
CA VAL A 352 -2.07 21.54 23.99
C VAL A 352 -1.24 22.22 25.06
N GLU A 353 -1.89 22.49 26.19
CA GLU A 353 -1.28 22.77 27.50
C GLU A 353 -0.31 21.63 27.89
N SER A 354 0.63 21.90 28.80
CA SER A 354 1.67 20.95 29.25
C SER A 354 1.16 19.52 29.47
N LEU A 355 1.90 18.51 29.01
CA LEU A 355 1.51 17.10 29.14
C LEU A 355 2.04 16.53 30.47
N ASP A 356 1.12 16.04 31.30
CA ASP A 356 1.46 15.20 32.44
C ASP A 356 1.78 13.78 31.95
N LEU A 357 3.04 13.36 32.01
CA LEU A 357 3.51 12.11 31.40
C LEU A 357 3.65 10.95 32.40
N GLU A 358 3.95 11.21 33.67
CA GLU A 358 4.34 10.17 34.61
C GLU A 358 3.15 9.27 35.01
N GLY A 359 3.33 7.95 34.92
CA GLY A 359 2.31 6.97 35.28
C GLY A 359 1.10 6.91 34.33
N LYS A 360 1.06 7.74 33.29
CA LYS A 360 -0.03 7.79 32.31
C LYS A 360 0.09 6.70 31.26
N THR A 361 -1.05 6.25 30.78
CA THR A 361 -1.13 5.21 29.76
C THR A 361 -1.20 5.80 28.36
N TYR A 362 -0.56 5.13 27.38
CA TYR A 362 -0.56 5.62 26.01
C TYR A 362 -0.67 4.53 24.95
N CYS A 363 -1.10 4.93 23.75
CA CYS A 363 -1.08 4.09 22.56
C CYS A 363 -0.50 4.86 21.39
N LEU A 364 0.23 4.18 20.50
CA LEU A 364 0.77 4.76 19.26
C LEU A 364 -0.08 4.39 18.05
N THR A 365 -0.25 5.33 17.13
CA THR A 365 -0.87 5.14 15.81
C THR A 365 -0.16 5.96 14.74
N GLY A 366 -0.24 5.56 13.47
CA GLY A 366 0.51 6.20 12.37
C GLY A 366 1.99 5.83 12.34
N ASP A 367 2.73 6.42 11.40
CA ASP A 367 4.18 6.29 11.26
C ASP A 367 4.82 7.60 11.75
N PHE A 368 6.00 7.50 12.35
CA PHE A 368 6.61 8.62 13.08
C PHE A 368 7.94 9.05 12.42
N LYS A 369 8.16 10.36 12.34
CA LYS A 369 9.37 11.01 11.81
C LYS A 369 10.59 10.75 12.69
N HIS A 370 10.43 10.76 14.02
CA HIS A 370 11.55 10.67 14.96
C HIS A 370 12.08 9.23 15.14
N GLY A 371 11.47 8.26 14.45
CA GLY A 371 11.97 6.90 14.30
C GLY A 371 10.88 5.84 14.30
N ASN A 372 11.30 4.58 14.24
CA ASN A 372 10.37 3.47 14.31
C ASN A 372 9.66 3.41 15.68
N LYS A 373 8.51 2.72 15.74
CA LYS A 373 7.70 2.62 16.96
C LYS A 373 8.46 2.03 18.16
N ALA A 374 9.45 1.16 17.92
CA ALA A 374 10.25 0.59 19.01
C ALA A 374 11.11 1.66 19.71
N LYS A 375 11.76 2.52 18.93
CA LYS A 375 12.54 3.66 19.47
C LYS A 375 11.64 4.59 20.29
N ILE A 376 10.46 4.91 19.78
CA ILE A 376 9.52 5.83 20.45
C ILE A 376 9.00 5.24 21.75
N VAL A 377 8.69 3.93 21.75
CA VAL A 377 8.31 3.23 22.97
C VAL A 377 9.40 3.34 24.03
N SER A 378 10.67 3.13 23.65
CA SER A 378 11.80 3.28 24.58
C SER A 378 11.89 4.68 25.18
N ILE A 379 11.66 5.73 24.39
CA ILE A 379 11.69 7.12 24.86
C ILE A 379 10.55 7.38 25.87
N LEU A 380 9.33 6.94 25.56
CA LEU A 380 8.15 7.19 26.38
C LEU A 380 8.16 6.39 27.69
N GLU A 381 8.59 5.13 27.65
CA GLU A 381 8.69 4.29 28.85
C GLU A 381 9.78 4.82 29.82
N LYS A 382 10.88 5.39 29.30
CA LYS A 382 11.89 6.10 30.11
C LYS A 382 11.35 7.35 30.80
N ARG A 383 10.26 7.93 30.30
CA ARG A 383 9.56 9.08 30.89
C ARG A 383 8.40 8.64 31.80
N GLY A 384 8.29 7.35 32.12
CA GLY A 384 7.29 6.83 33.05
C GLY A 384 5.92 6.54 32.43
N LEU A 385 5.77 6.61 31.10
CA LEU A 385 4.51 6.25 30.45
C LEU A 385 4.33 4.74 30.32
N ILE A 386 3.08 4.28 30.41
CA ILE A 386 2.70 2.87 30.36
C ILE A 386 2.05 2.55 29.00
N LYS A 387 2.73 1.75 28.17
CA LYS A 387 2.21 1.39 26.85
C LYS A 387 0.97 0.51 26.93
N LYS A 388 -0.01 0.80 26.06
CA LYS A 388 -1.19 -0.03 25.78
C LYS A 388 -1.27 -0.34 24.28
N ASN A 389 -1.74 -1.54 23.94
CA ASN A 389 -1.87 -1.98 22.55
C ASN A 389 -3.18 -1.54 21.88
N CYS A 390 -4.18 -1.17 22.67
CA CYS A 390 -5.51 -0.82 22.19
C CYS A 390 -6.01 0.50 22.81
N VAL A 391 -6.96 1.13 22.12
CA VAL A 391 -7.69 2.29 22.63
C VAL A 391 -8.87 1.80 23.49
N SER A 392 -8.97 2.33 24.71
CA SER A 392 -9.97 1.96 25.72
C SER A 392 -10.26 3.16 26.65
N TYR A 393 -11.29 3.07 27.50
CA TYR A 393 -11.61 4.11 28.50
C TYR A 393 -10.48 4.37 29.52
N LYS A 394 -9.56 3.42 29.69
CA LYS A 394 -8.40 3.56 30.59
C LYS A 394 -7.21 4.27 29.94
N LEU A 395 -7.31 4.63 28.67
CA LEU A 395 -6.22 5.27 27.94
C LEU A 395 -6.16 6.77 28.28
N ASP A 396 -4.98 7.30 28.58
CA ASP A 396 -4.80 8.74 28.80
C ASP A 396 -4.44 9.44 27.48
N TYR A 397 -3.48 8.87 26.72
CA TYR A 397 -2.96 9.47 25.49
C TYR A 397 -3.02 8.56 24.28
N LEU A 398 -3.46 9.11 23.14
CA LEU A 398 -3.23 8.52 21.82
C LEU A 398 -2.25 9.41 21.05
N PHE A 399 -1.00 8.95 20.90
CA PHE A 399 0.00 9.66 20.10
C PHE A 399 -0.08 9.22 18.63
N VAL A 400 -0.13 10.23 17.76
CA VAL A 400 -0.31 10.06 16.32
C VAL A 400 0.96 10.49 15.60
N GLY A 401 1.55 9.60 14.82
CA GLY A 401 2.74 9.88 14.01
C GLY A 401 2.44 10.79 12.81
N ASP A 402 3.34 11.73 12.53
CA ASP A 402 3.23 12.74 11.47
C ASP A 402 3.92 12.30 10.15
N TYR A 403 4.53 11.11 10.09
CA TYR A 403 5.17 10.56 8.88
C TYR A 403 4.15 9.81 8.01
N GLY A 404 4.17 10.03 6.69
CA GLY A 404 3.46 9.17 5.75
C GLY A 404 2.04 9.54 5.30
N SER A 405 1.54 10.76 5.56
CA SER A 405 0.55 11.40 4.67
C SER A 405 0.31 12.88 5.03
N PRO A 406 0.46 13.82 4.08
CA PRO A 406 -0.21 15.13 4.15
C PRO A 406 -1.73 15.01 4.38
N ALA A 407 -2.30 13.83 4.13
CA ALA A 407 -3.73 13.51 4.30
C ALA A 407 -4.28 13.62 5.74
N TRP A 408 -3.44 13.81 6.77
CA TRP A 408 -3.95 14.20 8.10
C TRP A 408 -4.51 15.63 8.11
N LYS A 409 -3.96 16.49 7.24
CA LYS A 409 -4.44 17.86 7.04
C LYS A 409 -5.83 17.90 6.39
N TYR A 410 -6.26 16.78 5.80
CA TYR A 410 -7.53 16.63 5.07
C TYR A 410 -8.18 15.26 5.30
N GLY A 411 -8.41 14.84 6.55
CA GLY A 411 -9.52 13.92 6.87
C GLY A 411 -9.36 12.40 6.72
N ASN A 412 -8.19 11.82 6.39
CA ASN A 412 -8.02 10.36 6.46
C ASN A 412 -7.73 9.89 7.89
N ILE A 413 -8.79 9.84 8.71
CA ILE A 413 -8.70 9.50 10.14
C ILE A 413 -8.47 7.99 10.32
N GLY A 414 -7.32 7.60 10.89
CA GLY A 414 -7.00 6.19 11.16
C GLY A 414 -7.92 5.52 12.18
N GLY A 415 -8.13 4.21 12.08
CA GLY A 415 -9.12 3.48 12.89
C GLY A 415 -8.95 3.59 14.42
N LYS A 416 -7.71 3.74 14.93
CA LYS A 416 -7.48 3.99 16.36
C LYS A 416 -7.97 5.38 16.81
N ILE A 417 -7.89 6.38 15.93
CA ILE A 417 -8.37 7.74 16.22
C ILE A 417 -9.89 7.77 16.19
N VAL A 418 -10.51 7.13 15.20
CA VAL A 418 -11.98 6.94 15.16
C VAL A 418 -12.47 6.29 16.47
N LYS A 419 -11.80 5.22 16.91
CA LYS A 419 -12.13 4.55 18.17
C LYS A 419 -11.93 5.44 19.39
N ALA A 420 -10.85 6.22 19.43
CA ALA A 420 -10.61 7.17 20.53
C ALA A 420 -11.73 8.19 20.61
N GLN A 421 -12.12 8.76 19.49
CA GLN A 421 -13.16 9.77 19.43
C GLN A 421 -14.53 9.23 19.85
N GLN A 422 -14.91 8.03 19.39
CA GLN A 422 -16.14 7.37 19.86
C GLN A 422 -16.18 7.14 21.37
N ILE A 423 -15.03 6.93 22.01
CA ILE A 423 -14.92 6.71 23.45
C ILE A 423 -14.91 8.06 24.20
N ILE A 424 -14.28 9.10 23.62
CA ILE A 424 -14.35 10.48 24.11
C ILE A 424 -15.79 10.99 24.11
N ASP A 425 -16.55 10.73 23.04
CA ASP A 425 -17.97 11.12 22.94
C ASP A 425 -18.85 10.45 24.01
N LYS A 426 -18.37 9.33 24.59
CA LYS A 426 -19.02 8.62 25.71
C LYS A 426 -18.46 9.03 27.08
N GLY A 427 -17.71 10.12 27.15
CA GLY A 427 -17.23 10.73 28.40
C GLY A 427 -15.81 10.35 28.80
N ALA A 428 -15.03 9.65 27.96
CA ALA A 428 -13.63 9.39 28.27
C ALA A 428 -12.76 10.65 28.12
N LYS A 429 -11.70 10.73 28.93
CA LYS A 429 -10.77 11.86 28.96
C LYS A 429 -9.50 11.64 28.12
N ILE A 430 -9.60 10.84 27.05
CA ILE A 430 -8.46 10.52 26.17
C ILE A 430 -8.02 11.81 25.47
N LYS A 431 -6.72 12.10 25.51
CA LYS A 431 -6.09 13.20 24.74
C LYS A 431 -5.44 12.63 23.47
N ILE A 432 -5.80 13.15 22.30
CA ILE A 432 -5.20 12.77 21.01
C ILE A 432 -4.14 13.83 20.65
N ILE A 433 -2.88 13.41 20.55
CA ILE A 433 -1.71 14.30 20.49
C ILE A 433 -0.89 13.98 19.22
N SER A 434 -0.51 15.00 18.45
CA SER A 434 0.38 14.85 17.30
C SER A 434 1.80 14.51 17.71
N GLU A 435 2.57 13.92 16.80
CA GLU A 435 3.99 13.66 17.02
C GLU A 435 4.73 14.96 17.28
N LYS A 436 4.52 16.01 16.47
CA LYS A 436 5.12 17.32 16.70
C LYS A 436 4.93 17.82 18.14
N ASN A 437 3.71 17.72 18.68
CA ASN A 437 3.42 18.21 20.03
C ASN A 437 4.04 17.34 21.11
N LEU A 438 4.04 16.03 20.91
CA LEU A 438 4.71 15.10 21.81
C LEU A 438 6.20 15.42 21.91
N PHE A 439 6.89 15.55 20.78
CA PHE A 439 8.34 15.74 20.77
C PHE A 439 8.75 17.14 21.23
N ASN A 440 7.94 18.16 20.93
CA ASN A 440 8.09 19.50 21.53
C ASN A 440 8.06 19.45 23.06
N GLU A 441 7.08 18.76 23.66
CA GLU A 441 6.98 18.63 25.11
C GLU A 441 8.14 17.81 25.70
N LEU A 442 8.63 16.82 24.95
CA LEU A 442 9.77 16.02 25.38
C LEU A 442 11.10 16.78 25.31
N GLY A 443 11.15 17.95 24.65
CA GLY A 443 12.36 18.72 24.42
C GLY A 443 13.33 18.00 23.47
N ILE A 444 12.80 17.31 22.46
CA ILE A 444 13.57 16.53 21.49
C ILE A 444 13.28 17.11 20.10
N GLU A 445 14.32 17.65 19.45
CA GLU A 445 14.26 18.15 18.07
C GLU A 445 14.29 17.04 17.00
#